data_AF-A9AZN0-F1
#
_entry.id   AF-A9AZN0-F1
#
_cell.length_a   1.000
_cell.length_b   1.000
_cell.length_c   1.000
_cell.angle_alpha   90.00
_cell.angle_beta   90.00
_cell.angle_gamma   90.00
#
_symmetry.space_group_name_H-M   'P 1'
#
loop_
_entity.id
_entity.type
_entity.pdbx_description
1 polymer ?
#
loop_
_entity_poly.entity_id
_entity_poly.type
_entity_poly.pdbx_seq_one_letter_code
_entity_poly.pdbx_strand_id
1 'polypeptide(L)'
;MNQKSVNLLSLLSGFLGTFLGLVIAYQAISSDQLWPNLWGGLGFGLWGLDSLLDKKINPLAKSIILIVGMLCLVIYLIGLLS
;
A
#
# COMPACT_ATOMS: atom_id res chain seq x y z
N MET A 1 -18.12 18.42 8.39
CA MET A 1 -17.18 18.12 7.28
C MET A 1 -17.92 17.31 6.23
N ASN A 2 -17.85 17.74 4.96
CA ASN A 2 -18.68 17.22 3.87
C ASN A 2 -18.27 15.76 3.56
N GLN A 3 -19.09 14.76 3.90
CA GLN A 3 -18.74 13.34 3.74
C GLN A 3 -18.37 12.94 2.30
N LYS A 4 -18.79 13.73 1.30
CA LYS A 4 -18.41 13.59 -0.10
C LYS A 4 -16.93 13.88 -0.36
N SER A 5 -16.33 14.89 0.27
CA SER A 5 -14.94 15.26 0.01
C SER A 5 -13.95 14.27 0.64
N VAL A 6 -14.28 13.72 1.82
CA VAL A 6 -13.50 12.66 2.47
C VAL A 6 -13.49 11.38 1.62
N ASN A 7 -14.63 11.03 1.02
CA ASN A 7 -14.72 9.88 0.13
C ASN A 7 -13.87 10.02 -1.13
N LEU A 8 -13.78 11.23 -1.69
CA LEU A 8 -13.04 11.50 -2.92
C LEU A 8 -11.53 11.48 -2.66
N LEU A 9 -11.09 12.01 -1.52
CA LEU A 9 -9.71 11.92 -1.05
C LEU A 9 -9.27 10.47 -0.80
N SER A 10 -10.07 9.66 -0.10
CA SER A 10 -9.74 8.23 0.11
C SER A 10 -9.71 7.44 -1.20
N LEU A 11 -10.56 7.78 -2.16
CA LEU A 11 -10.55 7.15 -3.48
C LEU A 11 -9.28 7.51 -4.27
N LEU A 12 -8.90 8.78 -4.26
CA LEU A 12 -7.68 9.27 -4.91
C LEU A 12 -6.43 8.67 -4.25
N SER A 13 -6.33 8.71 -2.91
CA SER A 13 -5.20 8.15 -2.19
C SER A 13 -5.11 6.63 -2.39
N GLY A 14 -6.26 5.97 -2.41
CA GLY A 14 -6.36 4.55 -2.70
C GLY A 14 -5.83 4.21 -4.09
N PHE A 15 -6.34 4.89 -5.11
CA PHE A 15 -5.90 4.67 -6.49
C PHE A 15 -4.41 4.97 -6.68
N LEU A 16 -3.92 6.08 -6.12
CA LEU A 16 -2.51 6.44 -6.17
C LEU A 16 -1.64 5.38 -5.48
N GLY A 17 -2.04 4.93 -4.29
CA GLY A 17 -1.32 3.93 -3.50
C GLY A 17 -1.26 2.58 -4.20
N THR A 18 -2.37 2.11 -4.77
CA THR A 18 -2.40 0.84 -5.52
C THR A 18 -1.55 0.93 -6.80
N PHE A 19 -1.60 2.06 -7.49
CA PHE A 19 -0.79 2.29 -8.70
C PHE A 19 0.70 2.34 -8.39
N LEU A 20 1.10 3.07 -7.35
CA LEU A 20 2.48 3.09 -6.84
C LEU A 20 2.95 1.69 -6.43
N GLY A 21 2.11 0.93 -5.73
CA GLY A 21 2.41 -0.45 -5.35
C GLY A 21 2.72 -1.34 -6.56
N LEU A 22 1.91 -1.22 -7.63
CA LEU A 22 2.14 -1.95 -8.90
C LEU A 22 3.43 -1.52 -9.60
N VAL A 23 3.74 -0.22 -9.63
CA VAL A 23 4.97 0.29 -10.26
C VAL A 23 6.20 -0.22 -9.52
N ILE A 24 6.19 -0.18 -8.18
CA ILE A 24 7.30 -0.68 -7.35
C ILE A 24 7.45 -2.19 -7.50
N ALA A 25 6.34 -2.94 -7.52
CA ALA A 25 6.37 -4.38 -7.76
C ALA A 25 6.87 -4.73 -9.18
N TYR A 26 6.53 -3.92 -10.19
CA TYR A 26 7.03 -4.11 -11.55
C TYR A 26 8.53 -3.81 -11.63
N GLN A 27 9.00 -2.74 -10.98
CA GLN A 27 10.43 -2.44 -10.88
C GLN A 27 11.22 -3.54 -10.17
N ALA A 28 10.60 -4.23 -9.20
CA ALA A 28 11.22 -5.37 -8.53
C ALA A 28 11.64 -6.47 -9.52
N ILE A 29 10.82 -6.75 -10.53
CA ILE A 29 11.11 -7.78 -11.54
C ILE A 29 12.35 -7.43 -12.38
N SER A 30 12.62 -6.13 -12.53
CA SER A 30 13.72 -5.60 -13.33
C SER A 30 15.01 -5.30 -12.55
N SER A 31 15.02 -5.42 -11.22
CA SER A 31 16.19 -5.08 -10.40
C SER A 31 16.72 -6.28 -9.59
N ASP A 32 18.02 -6.24 -9.26
CA ASP A 32 18.64 -7.21 -8.33
C ASP A 32 18.07 -7.12 -6.90
N GLN A 33 17.34 -6.03 -6.59
CA GLN A 33 16.61 -5.81 -5.35
C GLN A 33 15.15 -6.27 -5.48
N LEU A 34 14.95 -7.46 -6.04
CA LEU A 34 13.63 -8.04 -6.27
C LEU A 34 12.89 -8.22 -4.93
N TRP A 35 13.55 -8.76 -3.91
CA TRP A 35 12.90 -9.04 -2.61
C TRP A 35 12.41 -7.77 -1.90
N PRO A 36 13.23 -6.73 -1.65
CA PRO A 36 12.77 -5.51 -1.01
C PRO A 36 11.65 -4.82 -1.79
N ASN A 37 11.82 -4.65 -3.10
CA ASN A 37 10.88 -3.92 -3.95
C ASN A 37 9.51 -4.65 -4.03
N LEU A 38 9.49 -5.97 -4.01
CA LEU A 38 8.24 -6.74 -4.01
C LEU A 38 7.44 -6.54 -2.70
N TRP A 39 8.14 -6.50 -1.56
CA TRP A 39 7.53 -6.15 -0.28
C TRP A 39 7.03 -4.70 -0.24
N GLY A 40 7.81 -3.76 -0.78
CA GLY A 40 7.39 -2.36 -0.90
C GLY A 40 6.12 -2.21 -1.75
N GLY A 41 6.08 -2.88 -2.89
CA GLY A 41 4.92 -2.91 -3.78
C GLY A 41 3.67 -3.49 -3.11
N LEU A 42 3.81 -4.60 -2.37
CA LEU A 42 2.73 -5.19 -1.59
C LEU A 42 2.26 -4.26 -0.46
N GLY A 43 3.18 -3.60 0.24
CA GLY A 43 2.83 -2.64 1.31
C GLY A 43 2.01 -1.47 0.81
N PHE A 44 2.46 -0.80 -0.26
CA PHE A 44 1.72 0.29 -0.90
C PHE A 44 0.40 -0.18 -1.54
N GLY A 45 0.39 -1.38 -2.13
CA GLY A 45 -0.81 -1.98 -2.69
C GLY A 45 -1.90 -2.24 -1.64
N LEU A 46 -1.52 -2.82 -0.50
CA LEU A 46 -2.41 -3.06 0.63
C LEU A 46 -2.92 -1.76 1.25
N TRP A 47 -2.07 -0.75 1.37
CA TRP A 47 -2.47 0.56 1.87
C TRP A 47 -3.44 1.31 0.92
N GLY A 48 -3.22 1.17 -0.39
CA GLY A 48 -4.14 1.67 -1.40
C GLY A 48 -5.49 0.96 -1.37
N LEU A 49 -5.48 -0.37 -1.24
CA LEU A 49 -6.69 -1.18 -1.08
C LEU A 49 -7.48 -0.82 0.19
N ASP A 50 -6.79 -0.58 1.30
CA ASP A 50 -7.41 -0.12 2.55
C ASP A 50 -8.16 1.20 2.35
N SER A 51 -7.54 2.16 1.65
CA SER A 51 -8.17 3.46 1.35
C SER A 51 -9.37 3.33 0.41
N LEU A 52 -9.34 2.40 -0.56
CA LEU A 52 -10.47 2.13 -1.47
C LEU A 52 -11.63 1.40 -0.79
N LEU A 53 -11.32 0.56 0.20
CA LEU A 53 -12.27 -0.32 0.87
C LEU A 53 -12.63 0.16 2.29
N ASP A 54 -12.25 1.37 2.65
CA ASP A 54 -12.41 2.03 3.96
C ASP A 54 -13.84 1.92 4.56
N LYS A 55 -14.87 1.88 3.69
CA LYS A 55 -16.28 1.74 4.11
C LYS A 55 -16.88 0.35 3.96
N LYS A 56 -16.13 -0.59 3.38
CA LYS A 56 -16.59 -1.96 3.07
C LYS A 56 -15.91 -3.03 3.91
N ILE A 57 -14.80 -2.71 4.58
CA ILE A 57 -14.01 -3.66 5.37
C ILE A 57 -14.31 -3.50 6.87
N ASN A 58 -14.30 -4.62 7.57
CA ASN A 58 -14.42 -4.66 9.03
C ASN A 58 -13.21 -3.93 9.69
N PRO A 59 -13.41 -3.04 10.67
CA PRO A 59 -12.33 -2.31 11.34
C PRO A 59 -11.18 -3.21 11.85
N LEU A 60 -11.45 -4.45 12.25
CA LEU A 60 -10.41 -5.42 12.63
C LEU A 60 -9.52 -5.82 11.45
N ALA A 61 -10.12 -6.13 10.29
CA ALA A 61 -9.39 -6.49 9.09
C ALA A 61 -8.58 -5.31 8.54
N LYS A 62 -9.14 -4.09 8.63
CA LYS A 62 -8.42 -2.85 8.31
C LYS A 62 -7.15 -2.68 9.13
N SER A 63 -7.23 -2.86 10.45
CA SER A 63 -6.04 -2.79 11.32
C SER A 63 -4.99 -3.84 10.96
N ILE A 64 -5.41 -5.06 10.62
CA ILE A 64 -4.48 -6.12 10.19
C ILE A 64 -3.79 -5.73 8.86
N ILE A 65 -4.55 -5.26 7.87
CA ILE A 65 -4.00 -4.81 6.57
C ILE A 65 -2.97 -3.69 6.78
N LEU A 66 -3.25 -2.77 7.70
CA LEU A 66 -2.38 -1.63 8.00
C LEU A 66 -1.08 -2.08 8.69
N ILE A 67 -1.16 -3.00 9.66
CA ILE A 67 0.01 -3.60 10.34
C ILE A 67 0.87 -4.38 9.33
N VAL A 68 0.24 -5.22 8.51
CA VAL A 68 0.93 -6.00 7.48
C VAL A 68 1.58 -5.07 6.46
N GLY A 69 0.87 -4.03 6.02
CA GLY A 69 1.41 -3.01 5.12
C GLY A 69 2.63 -2.28 5.70
N MET A 70 2.60 -1.94 7.00
CA MET A 70 3.75 -1.33 7.68
C MET A 70 4.95 -2.27 7.78
N LEU A 71 4.74 -3.55 8.08
CA LEU A 71 5.82 -4.55 8.09
C LEU A 71 6.45 -4.69 6.70
N CYS A 72 5.64 -4.76 5.65
CA CYS A 72 6.10 -4.78 4.27
C CYS A 72 6.94 -3.55 3.92
N LEU A 73 6.53 -2.35 4.36
CA LEU A 73 7.28 -1.11 4.18
C LEU A 73 8.61 -1.10 4.93
N VAL A 74 8.66 -1.64 6.15
CA VAL A 74 9.90 -1.76 6.93
C VAL A 74 10.89 -2.69 6.22
N ILE A 75 10.44 -3.84 5.71
CA ILE A 75 11.29 -4.77 4.95
C ILE A 75 11.83 -4.10 3.69
N TYR A 76 11.00 -3.36 2.97
CA TYR A 76 11.41 -2.57 1.81
C TYR A 76 12.49 -1.54 2.19
N LEU A 77 12.28 -0.78 3.26
CA LEU A 77 13.24 0.23 3.75
C LEU A 77 14.58 -0.39 4.14
N ILE A 78 14.57 -1.51 4.85
CA ILE A 78 15.79 -2.23 5.24
C ILE A 78 16.55 -2.69 3.98
N GLY A 79 15.85 -3.29 3.02
CA GLY A 79 16.47 -3.79 1.80
C GLY A 79 16.88 -2.72 0.79
N LEU A 80 16.35 -1.50 0.89
CA LEU A 80 16.81 -0.35 0.12
C LEU A 80 18.11 0.25 0.71
N LEU A 81 18.30 0.13 2.02
CA LEU A 81 19.45 0.66 2.77
C LEU A 81 20.67 -0.29 2.79
N SER A 82 20.50 -1.56 2.43
CA SER A 82 21.55 -2.58 2.34
C SER A 82 22.21 -2.62 0.97
#